data_AF-Q4T3F3-F1
#
_entry.id   AF-Q4T3F3-F1
#
_cell.length_a   1.000
_cell.length_b   1.000
_cell.length_c   1.000
_cell.angle_alpha   90.00
_cell.angle_beta   90.00
_cell.angle_gamma   90.00
#
_symmetry.space_group_name_H-M   'P 1'
#
loop_
_entity.id
_entity.type
_entity.pdbx_description
1 polymer ?
#
loop_
_entity_poly.entity_id
_entity_poly.type
_entity_poly.pdbx_seq_one_letter_code
_entity_poly.pdbx_strand_id
1 'polypeptide(L)'
;MDLSPFESDNSVSCRLTSPIPDACRAEECCLGIDEAGRGPVLGPMVYGICFCPISRKDELKDLKVADSKTLTEAEREALFEKLDEAKSYIGWALQVLSPNTISTSMLQRYLGANC
;
A
#
# COMPACT_ATOMS: atom_id res chain seq x y z
N MET A 1 0.59 -4.24 11.35
CA MET A 1 0.76 -4.95 10.06
C MET A 1 1.62 -6.16 10.29
N ASP A 2 1.23 -7.35 9.81
CA ASP A 2 2.06 -8.56 9.93
C ASP A 2 2.91 -8.75 8.68
N LEU A 3 4.22 -8.51 8.81
CA LEU A 3 5.20 -8.70 7.74
C LEU A 3 5.88 -10.07 7.78
N SER A 4 5.60 -10.89 8.81
CA SER A 4 6.24 -12.19 8.99
C SER A 4 6.19 -13.10 7.76
N PRO A 5 5.11 -13.11 6.93
CA PRO A 5 5.10 -13.93 5.72
C PRO A 5 6.18 -13.52 4.72
N PHE A 6 6.41 -12.21 4.55
CA PHE A 6 7.42 -11.69 3.62
C PHE A 6 8.84 -11.84 4.17
N GLU A 7 9.01 -11.70 5.48
CA GLU A 7 10.30 -11.94 6.14
C GLU A 7 10.70 -13.42 6.08
N SER A 8 9.73 -14.33 6.12
CA SER A 8 9.97 -15.77 6.01
C SER A 8 10.37 -16.22 4.60
N ASP A 9 9.81 -15.59 3.56
CA ASP A 9 10.18 -15.82 2.16
C ASP A 9 10.00 -14.56 1.32
N ASN A 10 11.09 -13.82 1.13
CA ASN A 10 11.13 -12.60 0.33
C ASN A 10 11.34 -12.86 -1.18
N SER A 11 11.40 -14.13 -1.61
CA SER A 11 11.49 -14.49 -3.02
C SER A 11 10.15 -14.36 -3.75
N VAL A 12 9.05 -14.37 -2.98
CA VAL A 12 7.67 -14.28 -3.47
C VAL A 12 7.05 -12.94 -3.08
N SER A 13 6.23 -12.39 -3.97
CA SER A 13 5.48 -11.17 -3.69
C SER A 13 4.37 -11.46 -2.68
N CYS A 14 4.10 -10.53 -1.75
CA CYS A 14 3.04 -10.69 -0.75
C CYS A 14 2.00 -9.56 -0.82
N ARG A 15 0.79 -9.85 -0.35
CA ARG A 15 -0.31 -8.89 -0.25
C ARG A 15 -0.76 -8.76 1.19
N LEU A 16 -0.92 -7.52 1.64
CA LEU A 16 -1.37 -7.17 2.98
C LEU A 16 -2.59 -6.29 2.85
N THR A 17 -3.63 -6.52 3.63
CA THR A 17 -4.89 -5.79 3.52
C THR A 17 -5.50 -5.52 4.88
N SER A 18 -6.12 -4.37 5.05
CA SER A 18 -7.07 -4.15 6.14
C SER A 18 -8.39 -4.89 5.87
N PRO A 19 -9.22 -5.11 6.90
CA PRO A 19 -10.64 -5.34 6.70
C PRO A 19 -11.26 -4.18 5.90
N ILE A 20 -12.26 -4.48 5.07
CA ILE A 20 -13.01 -3.45 4.33
C ILE A 20 -14.10 -2.91 5.26
N PRO A 21 -14.10 -1.61 5.59
CA PRO A 21 -15.12 -1.01 6.43
C PRO A 21 -16.51 -1.04 5.79
N ASP A 22 -17.56 -1.20 6.57
CA ASP A 22 -18.94 -1.27 6.06
C ASP A 22 -19.36 0.03 5.35
N ALA A 23 -18.90 1.18 5.84
CA ALA A 23 -19.13 2.48 5.19
C ALA A 23 -18.61 2.48 3.74
N CYS A 24 -17.46 1.86 3.48
CA CYS A 24 -16.88 1.77 2.15
C CYS A 24 -17.62 0.82 1.21
N ARG A 25 -18.53 -0.02 1.72
CA ARG A 25 -19.39 -0.90 0.93
C ARG A 25 -20.70 -0.21 0.55
N ALA A 26 -21.13 0.77 1.33
CA ALA A 26 -22.41 1.45 1.18
C ALA A 26 -22.31 2.78 0.43
N GLU A 27 -21.16 3.44 0.47
CA GLU A 27 -20.95 4.79 -0.07
C GLU A 27 -19.89 4.81 -1.18
N GLU A 28 -19.98 5.80 -2.07
CA GLU A 28 -18.93 6.07 -3.04
C GLU A 28 -17.63 6.45 -2.32
N CYS A 29 -16.52 5.84 -2.74
CA CYS A 29 -15.22 6.01 -2.11
C CYS A 29 -14.24 6.76 -3.03
N CYS A 30 -13.32 7.49 -2.42
CA CYS A 30 -12.10 7.93 -3.09
C CYS A 30 -10.94 6.99 -2.73
N LEU A 31 -10.04 6.78 -3.69
CA LEU A 31 -8.89 5.86 -3.54
C LEU A 31 -7.62 6.58 -3.99
N GLY A 32 -6.59 6.55 -3.13
CA GLY A 32 -5.23 6.99 -3.43
C GLY A 32 -4.33 5.78 -3.69
N ILE A 33 -3.38 5.94 -4.61
CA ILE A 33 -2.37 4.93 -4.97
C ILE A 33 -1.00 5.61 -4.89
N ASP A 34 -0.03 4.94 -4.28
CA ASP A 34 1.36 5.39 -4.25
C ASP A 34 2.32 4.18 -4.22
N GLU A 35 3.60 4.42 -4.48
CA GLU A 35 4.64 3.41 -4.42
C GLU A 35 5.89 3.85 -3.67
N ALA A 36 6.62 2.88 -3.12
CA ALA A 36 7.92 3.07 -2.51
C ALA A 36 8.90 1.99 -3.01
N GLY A 37 10.19 2.32 -3.09
CA GLY A 37 11.22 1.36 -3.49
C GLY A 37 11.42 1.18 -4.99
N ARG A 38 11.00 2.14 -5.82
CA ARG A 38 11.22 2.11 -7.28
C ARG A 38 12.68 2.28 -7.71
N GLY A 39 13.43 3.14 -7.01
CA GLY A 39 14.79 3.54 -7.38
C GLY A 39 15.93 2.62 -6.92
N PRO A 40 15.85 1.95 -5.74
CA PRO A 40 16.90 1.04 -5.29
C PRO A 40 17.15 -0.13 -6.25
N VAL A 41 18.42 -0.53 -6.35
CA VAL A 41 18.83 -1.74 -7.09
C VAL A 41 18.52 -3.01 -6.28
N LEU A 42 18.52 -2.90 -4.95
CA LEU A 42 18.26 -3.99 -4.03
C LEU A 42 17.00 -3.71 -3.22
N GLY A 43 16.30 -4.79 -2.87
CA GLY A 43 15.10 -4.73 -2.05
C GLY A 43 13.80 -4.74 -2.87
N PRO A 44 12.66 -4.93 -2.20
CA PRO A 44 11.37 -4.99 -2.84
C PRO A 44 10.88 -3.60 -3.28
N MET A 45 9.91 -3.60 -4.19
CA MET A 45 9.10 -2.43 -4.51
C MET A 45 7.70 -2.63 -3.91
N VAL A 46 7.17 -1.63 -3.22
CA VAL A 46 5.87 -1.72 -2.54
C VAL A 46 4.90 -0.77 -3.21
N TYR A 47 3.75 -1.30 -3.64
CA TYR A 47 2.58 -0.51 -4.01
C TYR A 47 1.61 -0.46 -2.84
N GLY A 48 1.04 0.71 -2.56
CA GLY A 48 0.04 0.90 -1.53
C GLY A 48 -1.21 1.59 -2.07
N ILE A 49 -2.36 1.19 -1.56
CA ILE A 49 -3.63 1.90 -1.73
C ILE A 49 -4.23 2.26 -0.38
N CYS A 50 -4.93 3.38 -0.34
CA CYS A 50 -5.73 3.81 0.79
C CYS A 50 -7.06 4.38 0.26
N PHE A 51 -8.17 4.02 0.88
CA PHE A 51 -9.50 4.43 0.45
C PHE A 51 -10.43 4.73 1.62
N CYS A 52 -11.36 5.65 1.39
CA CYS A 52 -12.41 6.02 2.35
C CYS A 52 -13.64 6.58 1.61
N PRO A 53 -14.83 6.66 2.25
CA PRO A 53 -16.00 7.32 1.69
C PRO A 53 -15.70 8.78 1.36
N ILE A 54 -16.26 9.27 0.24
CA ILE A 54 -16.07 10.67 -0.19
C ILE A 54 -16.62 11.64 0.86
N SER A 55 -17.70 11.27 1.54
CA SER A 55 -18.34 12.01 2.63
C SER A 55 -17.40 12.30 3.81
N ARG A 56 -16.39 11.44 4.04
CA ARG A 56 -15.43 11.53 5.16
C ARG A 56 -14.03 11.98 4.73
N LYS A 57 -13.90 12.51 3.51
CA LYS A 57 -12.61 12.97 2.97
C LYS A 57 -11.97 14.07 3.82
N ASP A 58 -12.77 14.92 4.45
CA ASP A 58 -12.23 15.99 5.30
C ASP A 58 -11.72 15.45 6.65
N GLU A 59 -12.36 14.43 7.24
CA GLU A 59 -11.84 13.71 8.42
C GLU A 59 -10.44 13.12 8.13
N LEU A 60 -10.23 12.57 6.93
CA LEU A 60 -8.92 12.08 6.49
C LEU A 60 -7.87 13.19 6.40
N LYS A 61 -8.24 14.41 5.97
CA LYS A 61 -7.31 15.55 5.93
C LYS A 61 -6.90 15.99 7.34
N ASP A 62 -7.83 15.94 8.29
CA ASP A 62 -7.58 16.31 9.68
C ASP A 62 -6.59 15.38 10.39
N LEU A 63 -6.44 14.14 9.89
CA LEU A 63 -5.39 13.20 10.33
C LEU A 63 -3.96 13.64 9.95
N LYS A 64 -3.80 14.72 9.16
CA LYS A 64 -2.50 15.33 8.78
C LYS A 64 -1.48 14.36 8.18
N VAL A 65 -1.93 13.39 7.39
CA VAL A 65 -1.08 12.38 6.73
C VAL A 65 -0.29 12.96 5.52
N ALA A 66 -0.23 14.29 5.37
CA ALA A 66 -0.04 14.94 4.07
C ALA A 66 1.41 15.25 3.63
N ASP A 67 2.46 14.95 4.40
CA ASP A 67 3.83 15.15 3.92
C ASP A 67 4.80 14.12 4.47
N SER A 68 5.09 13.10 3.68
CA SER A 68 5.95 11.98 4.10
C SER A 68 7.45 12.29 3.92
N LYS A 69 7.82 13.31 3.13
CA LYS A 69 9.20 13.51 2.65
C LYS A 69 10.18 14.02 3.71
N THR A 70 9.68 14.48 4.84
CA THR A 70 10.48 14.97 5.98
C THR A 70 10.31 14.12 7.24
N LEU A 71 9.50 13.06 7.19
CA LEU A 71 9.20 12.22 8.33
C LEU A 71 10.25 11.13 8.55
N THR A 72 10.62 10.94 9.81
CA THR A 72 11.37 9.79 10.30
C THR A 72 10.55 8.50 10.18
N GLU A 73 11.22 7.35 10.29
CA GLU A 73 10.57 6.03 10.29
C GLU A 73 9.51 5.92 11.40
N ALA A 74 9.86 6.33 12.63
CA ALA A 74 8.95 6.33 13.77
C ALA A 74 7.70 7.22 13.56
N GLU A 75 7.85 8.38 12.92
CA GLU A 75 6.72 9.25 12.60
C GLU A 75 5.79 8.62 11.56
N ARG A 76 6.33 7.89 10.59
CA ARG A 76 5.54 7.15 9.59
C ARG A 76 4.77 6.00 10.22
N GLU A 77 5.38 5.25 11.13
CA GLU A 77 4.71 4.20 11.89
C GLU A 77 3.57 4.76 12.73
N ALA A 78 3.80 5.85 13.47
CA ALA A 78 2.76 6.49 14.27
C ALA A 78 1.60 7.05 13.43
N LEU A 79 1.86 7.55 12.21
CA LEU A 79 0.80 7.96 11.29
C LEU A 79 0.01 6.76 10.75
N PHE A 80 0.70 5.65 10.47
CA PHE A 80 0.04 4.42 10.04
C PHE A 80 -0.86 3.85 11.14
N GLU A 81 -0.42 3.87 12.40
CA GLU A 81 -1.25 3.47 13.54
C GLU A 81 -2.55 4.30 13.62
N LYS A 82 -2.47 5.62 13.44
CA LYS A 82 -3.66 6.48 13.40
C LYS A 82 -4.62 6.15 12.25
N LEU A 83 -4.08 5.80 11.08
CA LEU A 83 -4.89 5.33 9.95
C LEU A 83 -5.58 4.00 10.27
N ASP A 84 -4.88 3.07 10.95
CA ASP A 84 -5.42 1.78 11.34
C ASP A 84 -6.46 1.90 12.48
N GLU A 85 -6.31 2.88 13.38
CA GLU A 85 -7.33 3.24 14.37
C GLU A 85 -8.63 3.76 13.71
N ALA A 86 -8.50 4.45 12.57
CA ALA A 86 -9.62 4.92 11.75
C ALA A 86 -10.25 3.83 10.84
N LYS A 87 -10.00 2.55 11.10
CA LYS A 87 -10.57 1.37 10.39
C LYS A 87 -12.09 1.29 10.30
N SER A 88 -12.83 2.17 10.99
CA SER A 88 -14.29 2.24 10.84
C SER A 88 -14.73 2.83 9.50
N TYR A 89 -13.85 3.58 8.83
CA TYR A 89 -14.13 4.17 7.52
C TYR A 89 -12.92 4.24 6.57
N ILE A 90 -11.71 3.92 7.03
CA ILE A 90 -10.52 3.82 6.20
C ILE A 90 -10.18 2.36 5.94
N GLY A 91 -9.90 2.04 4.67
CA GLY A 91 -9.30 0.76 4.29
C GLY A 91 -8.00 0.97 3.52
N TRP A 92 -7.11 -0.01 3.59
CA TRP A 92 -5.83 0.01 2.90
C TRP A 92 -5.44 -1.39 2.38
N ALA A 93 -4.61 -1.42 1.34
CA ALA A 93 -3.97 -2.65 0.88
C ALA A 93 -2.58 -2.34 0.34
N LEU A 94 -1.62 -3.22 0.64
CA LEU A 94 -0.27 -3.15 0.11
C LEU A 94 0.03 -4.39 -0.74
N GLN A 95 0.81 -4.18 -1.79
CA GLN A 95 1.41 -5.23 -2.61
C GLN A 95 2.92 -5.05 -2.55
N VAL A 96 3.60 -5.97 -1.88
CA VAL A 96 5.07 -6.03 -1.85
C VAL A 96 5.51 -6.91 -3.02
N LEU A 97 6.25 -6.32 -3.96
CA LEU A 97 6.82 -7.01 -5.10
C LEU A 97 8.23 -7.48 -4.77
N SER A 98 8.47 -8.79 -4.81
CA SER A 98 9.81 -9.32 -4.56
C SER A 98 10.81 -8.86 -5.63
N PRO A 99 12.09 -8.67 -5.28
CA PRO A 99 13.14 -8.38 -6.26
C PRO A 99 13.21 -9.43 -7.38
N ASN A 100 12.92 -10.68 -7.01
CA ASN A 100 12.82 -11.80 -7.94
C ASN A 100 11.69 -11.58 -8.96
N THR A 101 10.47 -11.23 -8.50
CA THR A 101 9.33 -10.93 -9.38
C THR A 101 9.65 -9.78 -10.33
N ILE A 102 10.29 -8.71 -9.84
CA ILE A 102 10.71 -7.56 -10.67
C ILE A 102 11.67 -8.04 -11.76
N SER A 103 12.72 -8.77 -11.35
CA SER A 103 13.76 -9.26 -12.25
C SER A 103 13.22 -10.20 -13.33
N THR A 104 12.44 -11.22 -12.93
CA THR A 104 11.89 -12.20 -13.87
C THR A 104 10.87 -11.58 -14.82
N SER A 105 10.06 -10.62 -14.34
CA SER A 105 9.06 -9.94 -15.17
C SER A 105 9.69 -9.00 -16.20
N MET A 106 10.82 -8.36 -15.87
CA MET A 106 11.53 -7.48 -16.80
C MET A 106 12.40 -8.25 -17.80
N LEU A 107 12.93 -9.42 -17.41
CA LEU A 107 13.83 -10.23 -18.23
C LEU A 107 13.11 -11.36 -19.01
N GLN A 108 11.79 -11.51 -18.85
CA GLN A 108 11.03 -12.51 -19.59
C GLN A 108 11.05 -12.22 -21.10
N ARG A 109 11.05 -13.28 -21.91
CA ARG A 109 10.87 -13.13 -23.35
C ARG A 109 9.43 -12.71 -23.62
N TYR A 110 9.23 -11.52 -24.16
CA TYR A 110 7.93 -11.07 -24.60
C TYR A 110 7.55 -11.81 -25.89
N LEU A 111 6.81 -12.92 -25.75
CA LEU A 111 6.11 -13.53 -26.87
C LEU A 111 4.88 -12.66 -27.09
N GLY A 112 4.94 -11.75 -28.07
CA GLY A 112 3.90 -10.76 -28.34
C GLY A 112 2.50 -11.38 -28.28
N ALA A 113 1.65 -10.83 -27.43
CA ALA A 113 0.22 -11.03 -27.57
C ALA A 113 -0.18 -10.37 -28.89
N ASN A 114 -0.64 -11.19 -29.85
CA ASN A 114 -1.17 -10.75 -31.13
C ASN A 114 -2.17 -9.60 -30.90
N CYS A 115 -1.90 -8.45 -31.51
CA CYS A 115 -2.92 -7.47 -31.85
C CYS A 115 -3.88 -8.05 -32.88
#